data_AF-A0AAW5AEV1-F1
#
_entry.id   AF-A0AAW5AEV1-F1
#
_cell.length_a   1.000
_cell.length_b   1.000
_cell.length_c   1.000
_cell.angle_alpha   90.00
_cell.angle_beta   90.00
_cell.angle_gamma   90.00
#
_symmetry.space_group_name_H-M   'P 1'
#
loop_
_entity.id
_entity.type
_entity.pdbx_description
1 polymer ?
#
loop_
_entity_poly.entity_id
_entity_poly.type
_entity_poly.pdbx_seq_one_letter_code
_entity_poly.pdbx_strand_id
1 'polypeptide(L)'
;SQLGAFLMLLRHKEESPEELAGFTEALRERLNPPALQVDVDWPTYAGKKRHLPWYLLAAKCLAQNGVRIFMHGGGAHTAGRLYTEQLLGELQIPLCRNWQQVETTLAQGNLAFMPLGDWAPQLQRMIDLRNILGLRSPIHSLARILNPLGARCGLQSIFHPGYQGVHRDASG
;
A
#
# COMPACT_ATOMS: atom_id res chain seq x y z
N SER A 1 19.59 -14.35 -8.42
CA SER A 1 19.75 -14.19 -6.96
C SER A 1 18.79 -15.13 -6.24
N GLN A 2 19.13 -15.62 -5.05
CA GLN A 2 18.28 -16.54 -4.26
C GLN A 2 16.89 -15.95 -3.97
N LEU A 3 16.82 -14.63 -3.71
CA LEU A 3 15.57 -13.90 -3.50
C LEU A 3 14.65 -13.92 -4.73
N GLY A 4 15.20 -13.77 -5.94
CA GLY A 4 14.40 -13.83 -7.16
C GLY A 4 13.81 -15.22 -7.39
N ALA A 5 14.61 -16.28 -7.15
CA ALA A 5 14.14 -17.67 -7.25
C ALA A 5 13.04 -17.98 -6.23
N PHE A 6 13.19 -17.52 -4.97
CA PHE A 6 12.18 -17.66 -3.93
C PHE A 6 10.85 -16.98 -4.31
N LEU A 7 10.91 -15.73 -4.78
CA LEU A 7 9.72 -14.99 -5.20
C LEU A 7 9.02 -15.61 -6.41
N MET A 8 9.76 -16.27 -7.31
CA MET A 8 9.18 -17.00 -8.43
C MET A 8 8.53 -18.31 -7.99
N LEU A 9 9.12 -19.03 -7.03
CA LEU A 9 8.53 -20.24 -6.44
C LEU A 9 7.21 -19.94 -5.71
N LEU A 10 7.18 -18.86 -4.93
CA LEU A 10 5.97 -18.35 -4.27
C LEU A 10 4.90 -17.85 -5.24
N ARG A 11 5.24 -17.57 -6.50
CA ARG A 11 4.24 -17.24 -7.53
C ARG A 11 3.72 -18.49 -8.23
N HIS A 12 4.55 -19.52 -8.37
CA HIS A 12 4.19 -20.78 -9.02
C HIS A 12 3.26 -21.62 -8.13
N LYS A 13 3.48 -21.61 -6.82
CA LYS A 13 2.47 -21.99 -5.83
C LYS A 13 1.54 -20.79 -5.66
N GLU A 14 0.24 -20.93 -5.88
CA GLU A 14 -0.69 -19.90 -5.41
C GLU A 14 -0.61 -19.88 -3.87
N GLU A 15 -0.18 -18.76 -3.27
CA GLU A 15 -0.06 -18.66 -1.81
C GLU A 15 -1.42 -18.85 -1.14
N SER A 16 -1.43 -19.62 -0.05
CA SER A 16 -2.64 -19.78 0.75
C SER A 16 -2.95 -18.51 1.56
N PRO A 17 -4.22 -18.27 1.95
CA PRO A 17 -4.57 -17.17 2.85
C PRO A 17 -3.75 -17.17 4.16
N GLU A 18 -3.45 -18.34 4.69
CA GLU A 18 -2.68 -18.53 5.93
C GLU A 18 -1.21 -18.14 5.75
N GLU A 19 -0.60 -18.47 4.60
CA GLU A 19 0.76 -18.05 4.28
C GLU A 19 0.85 -16.51 4.17
N LEU A 20 -0.14 -15.89 3.52
CA LEU A 20 -0.24 -14.42 3.42
C LEU A 20 -0.41 -13.75 4.78
N ALA A 21 -1.24 -14.32 5.66
CA ALA A 21 -1.42 -13.82 7.03
C ALA A 21 -0.11 -13.90 7.82
N GLY A 22 0.55 -15.05 7.81
CA GLY A 22 1.83 -15.25 8.52
C GLY A 22 2.95 -14.33 8.01
N PHE A 23 3.04 -14.10 6.70
CA PHE A 23 3.99 -13.11 6.16
C PHE A 23 3.65 -11.69 6.58
N THR A 24 2.36 -11.35 6.64
CA THR A 24 1.89 -10.03 7.06
C THR A 24 2.23 -9.76 8.52
N GLU A 25 1.97 -10.71 9.41
CA GLU A 25 2.33 -10.62 10.83
C GLU A 25 3.84 -10.43 11.03
N ALA A 26 4.65 -11.30 10.41
CA ALA A 26 6.10 -11.22 10.49
C ALA A 26 6.70 -9.92 9.92
N LEU A 27 6.00 -9.29 8.96
CA LEU A 27 6.37 -7.96 8.47
C LEU A 27 5.96 -6.87 9.46
N ARG A 28 4.73 -6.91 9.99
CA ARG A 28 4.23 -5.93 10.98
C ARG A 28 5.13 -5.85 12.22
N GLU A 29 5.61 -6.98 12.72
CA GLU A 29 6.56 -7.04 13.85
C GLU A 29 7.87 -6.27 13.61
N ARG A 30 8.23 -6.04 12.34
CA ARG A 30 9.48 -5.34 11.97
C ARG A 30 9.29 -3.87 11.63
N LEU A 31 8.04 -3.43 11.41
CA LEU A 31 7.75 -2.10 10.87
C LEU A 31 7.78 -0.97 11.92
N ASN A 32 7.74 -1.31 13.22
CA ASN A 32 7.84 -0.39 14.37
C ASN A 32 7.23 1.01 14.15
N PRO A 33 5.98 1.12 13.67
CA PRO A 33 5.33 2.42 13.52
C PRO A 33 4.94 2.98 14.89
N PRO A 34 4.81 4.32 15.03
CA PRO A 34 4.25 4.90 16.25
C PRO A 34 2.78 4.51 16.43
N ALA A 35 2.30 4.64 17.66
CA ALA A 35 0.89 4.51 17.99
C ALA A 35 0.11 5.73 17.47
N LEU A 36 -0.28 5.71 16.18
CA LEU A 36 -1.13 6.71 15.56
C LEU A 36 -2.48 6.12 15.19
N GLN A 37 -3.55 6.82 15.55
CA GLN A 37 -4.90 6.40 15.19
C GLN A 37 -5.33 7.01 13.85
N VAL A 38 -5.77 6.12 12.96
CA VAL A 38 -6.39 6.43 11.68
C VAL A 38 -7.64 5.60 11.49
N ASP A 39 -8.63 6.16 10.82
CA ASP A 39 -9.89 5.47 10.51
C ASP A 39 -9.70 4.51 9.32
N VAL A 40 -8.88 4.93 8.35
CA VAL A 40 -8.70 4.24 7.08
C VAL A 40 -7.23 4.10 6.71
N ASP A 41 -6.83 2.89 6.38
CA ASP A 41 -5.60 2.57 5.64
C ASP A 41 -5.92 2.45 4.15
N TRP A 42 -5.20 3.19 3.30
CA TRP A 42 -5.47 3.24 1.86
C TRP A 42 -4.21 2.95 1.02
N PRO A 43 -3.94 1.67 0.72
CA PRO A 43 -2.84 1.26 -0.15
C PRO A 43 -3.07 1.64 -1.62
N THR A 44 -2.05 2.21 -2.28
CA THR A 44 -2.14 2.76 -3.65
C THR A 44 -1.07 2.24 -4.63
N TYR A 45 -0.76 0.95 -4.55
CA TYR A 45 0.29 0.31 -5.37
C TYR A 45 -0.07 0.04 -6.84
N ALA A 46 -1.21 0.51 -7.33
CA ALA A 46 -1.68 0.21 -8.68
C ALA A 46 -1.75 1.48 -9.54
N GLY A 47 -0.78 1.64 -10.45
CA GLY A 47 -0.85 2.68 -11.45
C GLY A 47 -2.08 2.52 -12.36
N LYS A 48 -2.72 3.64 -12.72
CA LYS A 48 -3.88 3.70 -13.60
C LYS A 48 -3.45 3.90 -15.05
N LYS A 49 -4.14 3.23 -15.99
CA LYS A 49 -3.86 3.31 -17.44
C LYS A 49 -4.99 3.97 -18.23
N ARG A 50 -6.26 3.68 -17.88
CA ARG A 50 -7.44 4.08 -18.67
C ARG A 50 -8.25 5.21 -18.03
N HIS A 51 -8.22 5.32 -16.71
CA HIS A 51 -8.99 6.30 -15.96
C HIS A 51 -8.05 7.12 -15.08
N LEU A 52 -8.43 8.37 -14.84
CA LEU A 52 -7.76 9.19 -13.84
C LEU A 52 -8.03 8.63 -12.43
N PRO A 53 -7.09 8.82 -11.48
CA PRO A 53 -7.20 8.30 -10.12
C PRO A 53 -8.15 9.16 -9.27
N TRP A 54 -9.43 9.21 -9.66
CA TRP A 54 -10.47 9.99 -8.98
C TRP A 54 -10.64 9.68 -7.49
N TYR A 55 -10.22 8.48 -7.06
CA TYR A 55 -10.22 8.10 -5.65
C TYR A 55 -9.35 9.01 -4.77
N LEU A 56 -8.36 9.70 -5.34
CA LEU A 56 -7.59 10.72 -4.61
C LEU A 56 -8.45 11.93 -4.24
N LEU A 57 -9.42 12.30 -5.08
CA LEU A 57 -10.40 13.34 -4.75
C LEU A 57 -11.38 12.85 -3.67
N ALA A 58 -11.75 11.57 -3.70
CA ALA A 58 -12.57 10.97 -2.64
C ALA A 58 -11.83 10.97 -1.30
N ALA A 59 -10.53 10.62 -1.27
CA ALA A 59 -9.70 10.69 -0.08
C ALA A 59 -9.67 12.11 0.51
N LYS A 60 -9.50 13.14 -0.33
CA LYS A 60 -9.58 14.54 0.11
C LYS A 60 -10.94 14.90 0.69
N CYS A 61 -12.03 14.52 0.01
CA CYS A 61 -13.38 14.80 0.48
C CYS A 61 -13.65 14.15 1.85
N LEU A 62 -13.25 12.89 2.03
CA LEU A 62 -13.38 12.19 3.31
C LEU A 62 -12.56 12.85 4.42
N ALA A 63 -11.31 13.23 4.14
CA ALA A 63 -10.44 13.93 5.10
C ALA A 63 -11.00 15.30 5.52
N GLN A 64 -11.56 16.04 4.57
CA GLN A 64 -12.27 17.31 4.82
C GLN A 64 -13.52 17.13 5.70
N ASN A 65 -14.08 15.92 5.74
CA ASN A 65 -15.22 15.56 6.59
C ASN A 65 -14.80 14.77 7.85
N GLY A 66 -13.53 14.87 8.25
CA GLY A 66 -13.05 14.36 9.54
C GLY A 66 -12.50 12.94 9.54
N VAL A 67 -12.49 12.23 8.41
CA VAL A 67 -11.94 10.87 8.33
C VAL A 67 -10.42 10.91 8.29
N ARG A 68 -9.74 10.32 9.27
CA ARG A 68 -8.26 10.21 9.31
C ARG A 68 -7.80 9.08 8.42
N ILE A 69 -7.08 9.42 7.35
CA ILE A 69 -6.66 8.50 6.29
C ILE A 69 -5.15 8.49 6.21
N PHE A 70 -4.58 7.30 6.35
CA PHE A 70 -3.19 7.04 5.98
C PHE A 70 -3.15 6.38 4.60
N MET A 71 -2.51 7.05 3.65
CA MET A 71 -2.27 6.52 2.31
C MET A 71 -0.81 6.11 2.16
N HIS A 72 -0.57 5.03 1.43
CA HIS A 72 0.80 4.61 1.12
C HIS A 72 0.89 3.95 -0.26
N GLY A 73 2.06 3.97 -0.88
CA GLY A 73 2.26 3.52 -2.25
C GLY A 73 3.71 3.18 -2.56
N GLY A 74 3.92 2.37 -3.60
CA GLY A 74 5.24 1.87 -3.98
C GLY A 74 5.86 2.59 -5.18
N GLY A 75 5.33 3.76 -5.57
CA GLY A 75 5.81 4.54 -6.70
C GLY A 75 5.62 3.88 -8.07
N ALA A 76 6.17 4.56 -9.08
CA ALA A 76 6.07 4.16 -10.47
C ALA A 76 6.97 2.96 -10.80
N HIS A 77 6.36 1.78 -10.95
CA HIS A 77 7.06 0.54 -11.31
C HIS A 77 6.55 -0.09 -12.60
N THR A 78 5.60 0.52 -13.31
CA THR A 78 5.10 0.06 -14.62
C THR A 78 4.99 1.24 -15.57
N ALA A 79 5.72 1.19 -16.68
CA ALA A 79 5.68 2.23 -17.71
C ALA A 79 4.27 2.43 -18.29
N GLY A 80 3.95 3.69 -18.65
CA GLY A 80 2.66 4.07 -19.23
C GLY A 80 1.49 4.00 -18.25
N ARG A 81 1.76 4.09 -16.94
CA ARG A 81 0.73 4.19 -15.90
C ARG A 81 0.96 5.43 -15.04
N LEU A 82 -0.14 6.02 -14.58
CA LEU A 82 -0.17 7.15 -13.67
C LEU A 82 -0.33 6.65 -12.23
N TYR A 83 0.60 7.03 -11.35
CA TYR A 83 0.66 6.64 -9.95
C TYR A 83 0.28 7.79 -9.01
N THR A 84 -0.15 7.46 -7.79
CA THR A 84 -0.55 8.44 -6.76
C THR A 84 0.54 9.49 -6.53
N GLU A 85 1.78 9.03 -6.40
CA GLU A 85 2.97 9.81 -6.10
C GLU A 85 3.21 10.92 -7.12
N GLN A 86 2.78 10.72 -8.37
CA GLN A 86 2.93 11.70 -9.45
C GLN A 86 1.89 12.82 -9.39
N LEU A 87 0.88 12.70 -8.52
CA LEU A 87 -0.24 13.64 -8.41
C LEU A 87 -0.33 14.30 -7.04
N LEU A 88 0.55 13.94 -6.09
CA LEU A 88 0.49 14.48 -4.73
C LEU A 88 0.57 16.01 -4.72
N GLY A 89 1.50 16.60 -5.49
CA GLY A 89 1.65 18.05 -5.61
C GLY A 89 0.43 18.72 -6.23
N GLU A 90 -0.01 18.23 -7.40
CA GLU A 90 -1.17 18.77 -8.13
C GLU A 90 -2.46 18.73 -7.31
N LEU A 91 -2.65 17.67 -6.51
CA LEU A 91 -3.82 17.50 -5.67
C LEU A 91 -3.62 18.04 -4.25
N GLN A 92 -2.46 18.60 -3.94
CA GLN A 92 -2.12 19.08 -2.59
C GLN A 92 -2.34 18.01 -1.51
N ILE A 93 -1.98 16.76 -1.81
CA ILE A 93 -1.96 15.66 -0.84
C ILE A 93 -0.58 15.65 -0.17
N PRO A 94 -0.49 15.82 1.16
CA PRO A 94 0.80 15.94 1.83
C PRO A 94 1.66 14.67 1.71
N LEU A 95 2.89 14.86 1.24
CA LEU A 95 3.92 13.83 1.17
C LEU A 95 4.75 13.83 2.46
N CYS A 96 4.66 12.74 3.22
CA CYS A 96 5.45 12.49 4.41
C CYS A 96 6.64 11.58 4.07
N ARG A 97 7.79 11.84 4.71
CA ARG A 97 9.04 11.08 4.58
C ARG A 97 9.44 10.34 5.85
N ASN A 98 8.68 10.52 6.93
CA ASN A 98 8.85 9.81 8.18
C ASN A 98 7.55 9.87 8.99
N TRP A 99 7.49 9.07 10.05
CA TRP A 99 6.33 8.97 10.92
C TRP A 99 5.97 10.26 11.67
N GLN A 100 6.95 11.10 12.01
CA GLN A 100 6.70 12.38 12.66
C GLN A 100 5.92 13.35 11.75
N GLN A 101 6.25 13.34 10.46
CA GLN A 101 5.51 14.10 9.45
C GLN A 101 4.10 13.55 9.26
N VAL A 102 3.93 12.22 9.30
CA VAL A 102 2.61 11.58 9.25
C VAL A 102 1.74 12.05 10.41
N GLU A 103 2.25 12.00 11.64
CA GLU A 103 1.54 12.47 12.83
C GLU A 103 1.10 13.93 12.70
N THR A 104 2.05 14.82 12.36
CA THR A 104 1.80 16.26 12.24
C THR A 104 0.76 16.55 11.15
N THR A 105 0.88 15.88 10.01
CA THR A 105 -0.01 16.04 8.86
C THR A 105 -1.43 15.57 9.18
N LEU A 106 -1.56 14.40 9.83
CA LEU A 106 -2.86 13.87 10.23
C LEU A 106 -3.54 14.79 11.24
N ALA A 107 -2.79 15.39 12.16
CA ALA A 107 -3.33 16.36 13.11
C ALA A 107 -3.85 17.65 12.45
N GLN A 108 -3.28 18.05 11.31
CA GLN A 108 -3.65 19.28 10.61
C GLN A 108 -4.78 19.11 9.59
N GLY A 109 -4.85 17.96 8.92
CA GLY A 109 -5.71 17.82 7.75
C GLY A 109 -6.27 16.42 7.50
N ASN A 110 -6.12 15.48 8.44
CA ASN A 110 -6.65 14.11 8.38
C ASN A 110 -6.18 13.25 7.19
N LEU A 111 -5.24 13.71 6.36
CA LEU A 111 -4.76 12.96 5.18
C LEU A 111 -3.25 13.04 5.06
N ALA A 112 -2.58 11.89 5.18
CA ALA A 112 -1.14 11.78 4.98
C ALA A 112 -0.83 10.70 3.94
N PHE A 113 0.12 10.98 3.05
CA PHE A 113 0.70 9.99 2.15
C PHE A 113 2.15 9.71 2.53
N MET A 114 2.55 8.43 2.64
CA MET A 114 3.96 8.05 2.83
C MET A 114 4.38 6.93 1.85
N PRO A 115 5.45 7.13 1.05
CA PRO A 115 5.99 6.09 0.17
C PRO A 115 6.45 4.86 0.96
N LEU A 116 6.21 3.66 0.42
CA LEU A 116 6.67 2.40 1.00
C LEU A 116 8.19 2.39 1.21
N GLY A 117 8.96 3.01 0.31
CA GLY A 117 10.40 3.15 0.46
C GLY A 117 10.83 3.87 1.75
N ASP A 118 10.00 4.75 2.29
CA ASP A 118 10.35 5.55 3.47
C ASP A 118 10.05 4.81 4.80
N TRP A 119 9.15 3.81 4.82
CA TRP A 119 8.80 3.06 6.05
C TRP A 119 9.02 1.53 5.97
N ALA A 120 9.19 0.97 4.77
CA ALA A 120 9.54 -0.44 4.56
C ALA A 120 10.46 -0.61 3.33
N PRO A 121 11.68 -0.04 3.33
CA PRO A 121 12.57 -0.02 2.17
C PRO A 121 12.94 -1.41 1.63
N GLN A 122 13.03 -2.43 2.50
CA GLN A 122 13.25 -3.82 2.11
C GLN A 122 12.12 -4.32 1.19
N LEU A 123 10.89 -3.97 1.54
CA LEU A 123 9.70 -4.38 0.82
C LEU A 123 9.56 -3.63 -0.50
N GLN A 124 9.92 -2.35 -0.53
CA GLN A 124 10.04 -1.59 -1.78
C GLN A 124 11.02 -2.26 -2.75
N ARG A 125 12.22 -2.64 -2.27
CA ARG A 125 13.19 -3.37 -3.11
C ARG A 125 12.60 -4.65 -3.69
N MET A 126 11.81 -5.39 -2.91
CA MET A 126 11.17 -6.63 -3.38
C MET A 126 10.07 -6.37 -4.43
N ILE A 127 9.34 -5.24 -4.34
CA ILE A 127 8.41 -4.81 -5.38
C ILE A 127 9.18 -4.44 -6.66
N ASP A 128 10.27 -3.71 -6.53
CA ASP A 128 11.07 -3.22 -7.67
C ASP A 128 11.75 -4.35 -8.46
N LEU A 129 11.97 -5.52 -7.83
CA LEU A 129 12.45 -6.72 -8.52
C LEU A 129 11.55 -7.13 -9.70
N ARG A 130 10.28 -6.70 -9.74
CA ARG A 130 9.41 -6.86 -10.92
C ARG A 130 10.09 -6.35 -12.19
N ASN A 131 10.81 -5.24 -12.15
CA ASN A 131 11.44 -4.64 -13.33
C ASN A 131 12.57 -5.51 -13.89
N ILE A 132 13.15 -6.37 -13.03
CA ILE A 132 14.21 -7.32 -13.41
C ILE A 132 13.58 -8.66 -13.83
N LEU A 133 12.59 -9.14 -13.08
CA LEU A 133 12.00 -10.47 -13.25
C LEU A 133 10.83 -10.51 -14.25
N GLY A 134 10.29 -9.36 -14.66
CA GLY A 134 9.16 -9.23 -15.59
C GLY A 134 7.80 -9.64 -15.01
N LEU A 135 7.73 -10.04 -13.73
CA LEU A 135 6.55 -10.66 -13.12
C LEU A 135 6.22 -10.03 -11.76
N ARG A 136 4.94 -10.09 -11.37
CA ARG A 136 4.51 -9.71 -10.01
C ARG A 136 4.74 -10.87 -9.04
N SER A 137 5.31 -10.55 -7.89
CA SER A 137 5.45 -11.45 -6.73
C SER A 137 4.29 -11.26 -5.74
N PRO A 138 4.07 -12.21 -4.81
CA PRO A 138 3.06 -12.08 -3.76
C PRO A 138 3.24 -10.88 -2.82
N ILE A 139 4.46 -10.33 -2.76
CA ILE A 139 4.77 -9.05 -2.09
C ILE A 139 3.86 -7.91 -2.56
N HIS A 140 3.43 -7.93 -3.84
CA HIS A 140 2.51 -6.92 -4.37
C HIS A 140 1.10 -6.99 -3.75
N SER A 141 0.70 -8.17 -3.30
CA SER A 141 -0.54 -8.40 -2.55
C SER A 141 -0.32 -8.06 -1.07
N LEU A 142 0.75 -8.58 -0.46
CA LEU A 142 1.11 -8.32 0.94
C LEU A 142 1.19 -6.82 1.25
N ALA A 143 1.87 -6.05 0.40
CA ALA A 143 2.03 -4.61 0.60
C ALA A 143 0.70 -3.85 0.70
N ARG A 144 -0.43 -4.43 0.23
CA ARG A 144 -1.78 -3.86 0.29
C ARG A 144 -2.59 -4.29 1.51
N ILE A 145 -2.15 -5.29 2.26
CA ILE A 145 -2.82 -5.77 3.48
C ILE A 145 -2.02 -5.43 4.74
N LEU A 146 -0.87 -4.77 4.60
CA LEU A 146 0.02 -4.45 5.72
C LEU A 146 -0.63 -3.60 6.80
N ASN A 147 -1.41 -2.56 6.45
CA ASN A 147 -2.08 -1.69 7.42
C ASN A 147 -1.18 -1.32 8.62
N PRO A 148 -0.08 -0.57 8.38
CA PRO A 148 0.98 -0.41 9.39
C PRO A 148 0.50 0.29 10.66
N LEU A 149 -0.54 1.13 10.58
CA LEU A 149 -1.10 1.83 11.74
C LEU A 149 -2.29 1.09 12.39
N GLY A 150 -2.62 -0.12 11.92
CA GLY A 150 -3.70 -0.92 12.52
C GLY A 150 -5.09 -0.28 12.40
N ALA A 151 -5.36 0.41 11.29
CA ALA A 151 -6.68 0.97 10.98
C ALA A 151 -7.76 -0.11 11.02
N ARG A 152 -8.97 0.23 11.50
CA ARG A 152 -10.11 -0.70 11.47
C ARG A 152 -10.63 -0.96 10.05
N CYS A 153 -10.38 -0.05 9.12
CA CYS A 153 -10.83 -0.13 7.75
C CYS A 153 -9.64 -0.05 6.79
N GLY A 154 -9.44 -1.08 5.97
CA GLY A 154 -8.51 -1.05 4.83
C GLY A 154 -9.26 -0.90 3.51
N LEU A 155 -8.90 0.09 2.70
CA LEU A 155 -9.50 0.30 1.37
C LEU A 155 -8.66 -0.34 0.25
N GLN A 156 -9.16 -1.45 -0.29
CA GLN A 156 -8.50 -2.15 -1.38
C GLN A 156 -9.22 -1.95 -2.72
N SER A 157 -8.47 -1.52 -3.73
CA SER A 157 -8.95 -1.52 -5.12
C SER A 157 -8.75 -2.89 -5.75
N ILE A 158 -9.81 -3.71 -5.79
CA ILE A 158 -9.81 -5.03 -6.44
C ILE A 158 -10.18 -4.86 -7.92
N PHE A 159 -9.38 -5.41 -8.81
CA PHE A 159 -9.72 -5.55 -10.23
C PHE A 159 -10.05 -7.03 -10.47
N HIS A 160 -11.32 -7.29 -10.79
CA HIS A 160 -12.00 -8.58 -11.04
C HIS A 160 -12.85 -9.13 -9.87
N PRO A 161 -14.16 -9.40 -10.10
CA PRO A 161 -15.09 -9.86 -9.06
C PRO A 161 -14.73 -11.19 -8.37
N GLY A 162 -13.86 -12.02 -8.95
CA GLY A 162 -13.55 -13.37 -8.45
C GLY A 162 -12.61 -13.44 -7.23
N TYR A 163 -11.96 -12.35 -6.82
CA TYR A 163 -10.96 -12.32 -5.74
C TYR A 163 -11.48 -11.78 -4.39
N GLN A 164 -12.79 -11.51 -4.28
CA GLN A 164 -13.36 -10.84 -3.10
C GLN A 164 -13.34 -11.67 -1.80
N GLY A 165 -13.35 -13.01 -1.91
CA GLY A 165 -13.31 -13.91 -0.74
C GLY A 165 -11.94 -13.95 -0.07
N VAL A 166 -10.92 -14.32 -0.83
CA VAL A 166 -9.53 -14.51 -0.34
C VAL A 166 -8.95 -13.26 0.34
N HIS A 167 -9.26 -12.05 -0.15
CA HIS A 167 -8.77 -10.81 0.46
C HIS A 167 -9.50 -10.40 1.74
N ARG A 168 -10.78 -10.78 1.88
CA ARG A 168 -11.56 -10.50 3.09
C ARG A 168 -11.07 -11.35 4.25
N ASP A 169 -10.80 -12.62 3.99
CA ASP A 169 -10.40 -13.59 5.02
C ASP A 169 -8.96 -13.34 5.52
N ALA A 170 -8.07 -12.80 4.68
CA ALA A 170 -6.70 -12.44 5.06
C ALA A 170 -6.57 -11.10 5.81
N SER A 171 -7.67 -10.34 5.95
CA SER A 171 -7.68 -9.01 6.61
C SER A 171 -8.34 -9.04 7.99
N GLY A 172 -8.72 -10.22 8.48
CA GLY A 172 -9.28 -10.43 9.83
C GLY A 172 -8.26 -10.27 10.94
#